data_AF-A0A8I0DUI0-F1
#
_entry.id   AF-A0A8I0DUI0-F1
#
_cell.length_a   1.000
_cell.length_b   1.000
_cell.length_c   1.000
_cell.angle_alpha   90.00
_cell.angle_beta   90.00
_cell.angle_gamma   90.00
#
_symmetry.space_group_name_H-M   'P 1'
#
loop_
_entity.id
_entity.type
_entity.pdbx_description
1 polymer ?
#
loop_
_entity_poly.entity_id
_entity_poly.type
_entity_poly.pdbx_seq_one_letter_code
_entity_poly.pdbx_strand_id
1 'polypeptide(L)'
;MTIIDGDTLKEAYKNAANIDDREKETAYKMIDQQIEEQKEKFDMLVYDPDWTVRRVAARLNCGLDILVNDPSQPVRMEVAKQGYGLDQLINDPEWPVRAEVAKQGYGLDRLINDSEWMVREAVAKQGYRLDILIRDPDESVRKAVAKQGYGLDVLVHDPNVYVRDAVVKQGYRLDILMHDPSSYIRMEVAKQGYGLKQLVNDPDYTVRAEVADRGYGLDQLVHDPEAFVRIVVARQGYGLDQLINDPVAAVRMEVAMQNYGLMKLIHDPSTVVRDCAEKQLRKTQIYDDKQELIKRKPERGRLR
;
A
#
# COMPACT_ATOMS: atom_id res chain seq x y z
N MET A 1 21.86 -30.73 -8.92
CA MET A 1 21.46 -31.79 -7.99
C MET A 1 20.19 -31.30 -7.33
N THR A 2 19.05 -31.92 -7.63
CA THR A 2 17.73 -31.41 -7.27
C THR A 2 17.49 -31.66 -5.78
N ILE A 3 17.26 -30.60 -5.02
CA ILE A 3 16.87 -30.67 -3.60
C ILE A 3 15.52 -31.40 -3.55
N ILE A 4 15.39 -32.39 -2.68
CA ILE A 4 14.10 -33.08 -2.50
C ILE A 4 13.23 -32.15 -1.66
N ASP A 5 12.28 -31.48 -2.30
CA ASP A 5 11.28 -30.68 -1.60
C ASP A 5 10.23 -31.56 -0.91
N GLY A 6 9.43 -30.94 -0.02
CA GLY A 6 8.43 -31.66 0.78
C GLY A 6 7.37 -32.38 -0.05
N ASP A 7 7.08 -31.89 -1.27
CA ASP A 7 6.12 -32.51 -2.18
C ASP A 7 6.71 -33.76 -2.83
N THR A 8 7.99 -33.70 -3.21
CA THR A 8 8.74 -34.85 -3.75
C THR A 8 8.86 -35.98 -2.71
N LEU A 9 9.06 -35.64 -1.43
CA LEU A 9 9.07 -36.59 -0.31
C LEU A 9 7.71 -37.27 -0.13
N LYS A 10 6.64 -36.48 -0.12
CA LYS A 10 5.27 -36.99 0.07
C LYS A 10 4.86 -37.96 -1.03
N GLU A 11 5.26 -37.68 -2.26
CA GLU A 11 5.04 -38.55 -3.42
C GLU A 11 5.85 -39.86 -3.31
N ALA A 12 7.10 -39.79 -2.84
CA ALA A 12 7.95 -40.97 -2.62
C ALA A 12 7.37 -41.94 -1.58
N TYR A 13 6.92 -41.44 -0.41
CA TYR A 13 6.28 -42.29 0.61
C TYR A 13 4.94 -42.86 0.13
N LYS A 14 4.17 -42.10 -0.66
CA LYS A 14 2.89 -42.56 -1.24
C LYS A 14 3.09 -43.68 -2.26
N ASN A 15 4.13 -43.58 -3.09
CA ASN A 15 4.50 -44.62 -4.04
C ASN A 15 5.00 -45.88 -3.33
N ALA A 16 5.83 -45.72 -2.30
CA ALA A 16 6.29 -46.82 -1.45
C ALA A 16 5.14 -47.51 -0.69
N ALA A 17 4.08 -46.78 -0.35
CA ALA A 17 2.91 -47.34 0.33
C ALA A 17 2.08 -48.32 -0.52
N ASN A 18 2.25 -48.32 -1.85
CA ASN A 18 1.54 -49.19 -2.80
C ASN A 18 2.33 -50.45 -3.19
N ILE A 19 3.50 -50.67 -2.56
CA ILE A 19 4.35 -51.84 -2.77
C ILE A 19 3.92 -52.96 -1.81
N ASP A 20 4.21 -54.22 -2.16
CA ASP A 20 3.99 -55.39 -1.29
C ASP A 20 4.60 -55.22 0.11
N ASP A 21 3.93 -55.73 1.14
CA ASP A 21 4.25 -55.46 2.55
C ASP A 21 5.68 -55.90 2.94
N ARG A 22 6.27 -56.88 2.23
CA ARG A 22 7.67 -57.32 2.45
C ARG A 22 8.73 -56.35 1.94
N GLU A 23 8.41 -55.53 0.95
CA GLU A 23 9.36 -54.60 0.32
C GLU A 23 9.16 -53.15 0.79
N LYS A 24 7.98 -52.84 1.33
CA LYS A 24 7.59 -51.54 1.86
C LYS A 24 8.51 -51.03 2.98
N GLU A 25 8.89 -51.89 3.91
CA GLU A 25 9.80 -51.51 5.01
C GLU A 25 11.21 -51.14 4.50
N THR A 26 11.68 -51.85 3.47
CA THR A 26 12.96 -51.56 2.82
C THR A 26 12.90 -50.24 2.06
N ALA A 27 11.80 -49.96 1.36
CA ALA A 27 11.59 -48.70 0.65
C ALA A 27 11.58 -47.50 1.60
N TYR A 28 10.90 -47.60 2.75
CA TYR A 28 10.94 -46.55 3.77
C TYR A 28 12.34 -46.34 4.35
N LYS A 29 13.07 -47.41 4.67
CA LYS A 29 14.47 -47.29 5.14
C LYS A 29 15.38 -46.60 4.13
N MET A 30 15.19 -46.84 2.82
CA MET A 30 15.95 -46.17 1.77
C MET A 30 15.60 -44.68 1.65
N ILE A 31 14.32 -44.32 1.80
CA ILE A 31 13.88 -42.92 1.81
C ILE A 31 14.44 -42.21 3.05
N ASP A 32 14.34 -42.82 4.24
CA ASP A 32 14.88 -42.29 5.49
C ASP A 32 16.41 -42.12 5.42
N GLN A 33 17.12 -43.08 4.84
CA GLN A 33 18.57 -43.00 4.64
C GLN A 33 18.95 -41.86 3.66
N GLN A 34 18.20 -41.66 2.58
CA GLN A 34 18.45 -40.54 1.66
C GLN A 34 18.19 -39.18 2.32
N ILE A 35 17.20 -39.09 3.20
CA ILE A 35 16.95 -37.89 4.00
C ILE A 35 18.15 -37.64 4.93
N GLU A 36 18.62 -38.66 5.63
CA GLU A 36 19.74 -38.54 6.58
C GLU A 36 21.07 -38.20 5.86
N GLU A 37 21.34 -38.78 4.69
CA GLU A 37 22.52 -38.46 3.86
C GLU A 37 22.48 -37.02 3.29
N GLN A 38 21.28 -36.46 3.11
CA GLN A 38 21.14 -35.05 2.72
C GLN A 38 21.21 -34.11 3.93
N LYS A 39 20.75 -34.57 5.10
CA LYS A 39 20.81 -33.83 6.37
C LYS A 39 22.25 -33.49 6.78
N GLU A 40 23.20 -34.40 6.61
CA GLU A 40 24.63 -34.09 6.82
C GLU A 40 25.14 -32.97 5.89
N LYS A 41 24.65 -32.90 4.64
CA LYS A 41 24.98 -31.79 3.73
C LYS A 41 24.36 -30.47 4.17
N PHE A 42 23.18 -30.50 4.80
CA PHE A 42 22.55 -29.32 5.40
C PHE A 42 23.27 -28.85 6.65
N ASP A 43 23.73 -29.78 7.49
CA ASP A 43 24.49 -29.49 8.71
C ASP A 43 25.86 -28.85 8.42
N MET A 44 26.43 -29.07 7.22
CA MET A 44 27.64 -28.35 6.80
C MET A 44 27.37 -26.89 6.40
N LEU A 45 26.16 -26.54 6.00
CA LEU A 45 25.84 -25.18 5.54
C LEU A 45 25.95 -24.15 6.66
N VAL A 46 25.75 -24.55 7.93
CA VAL A 46 25.84 -23.61 9.07
C VAL A 46 27.27 -23.20 9.39
N TYR A 47 28.28 -23.86 8.81
CA TYR A 47 29.70 -23.53 8.95
C TYR A 47 30.30 -22.94 7.67
N ASP A 48 29.49 -22.69 6.64
CA ASP A 48 29.98 -22.13 5.38
C ASP A 48 30.62 -20.74 5.60
N PRO A 49 31.80 -20.43 5.03
CA PRO A 49 32.42 -19.12 5.21
C PRO A 49 31.56 -17.96 4.69
N ASP A 50 30.71 -18.19 3.69
CA ASP A 50 29.79 -17.20 3.15
C ASP A 50 28.52 -17.12 4.01
N TRP A 51 28.31 -15.96 4.65
CA TRP A 51 27.13 -15.71 5.48
C TRP A 51 25.82 -15.83 4.69
N THR A 52 25.83 -15.64 3.37
CA THR A 52 24.63 -15.78 2.54
C THR A 52 24.16 -17.23 2.48
N VAL A 53 25.09 -18.19 2.46
CA VAL A 53 24.81 -19.63 2.55
C VAL A 53 24.30 -19.98 3.95
N ARG A 54 24.94 -19.47 5.00
CA ARG A 54 24.47 -19.66 6.38
C ARG A 54 23.08 -19.07 6.62
N ARG A 55 22.76 -17.91 6.02
CA ARG A 55 21.41 -17.33 6.05
C ARG A 55 20.39 -18.24 5.36
N VAL A 56 20.77 -18.90 4.26
CA VAL A 56 19.90 -19.88 3.59
C VAL A 56 19.65 -21.06 4.54
N ALA A 57 20.67 -21.54 5.25
CA ALA A 57 20.48 -22.57 6.28
C ALA A 57 19.50 -22.13 7.37
N ALA A 58 19.63 -20.89 7.89
CA ALA A 58 18.67 -20.34 8.85
C ALA A 58 17.24 -20.28 8.28
N ARG A 59 17.07 -19.85 7.02
CA ARG A 59 15.76 -19.82 6.36
C ARG A 59 15.13 -21.20 6.23
N LEU A 60 15.94 -22.24 6.07
CA LEU A 60 15.50 -23.63 5.98
C LEU A 60 15.32 -24.29 7.35
N ASN A 61 15.40 -23.52 8.45
CA ASN A 61 15.36 -24.02 9.84
C ASN A 61 16.48 -25.02 10.16
N CYS A 62 17.63 -24.94 9.48
CA CYS A 62 18.79 -25.80 9.72
C CYS A 62 19.75 -25.15 10.71
N GLY A 63 20.09 -25.87 11.78
CA GLY A 63 21.09 -25.48 12.80
C GLY A 63 20.89 -24.11 13.43
N LEU A 64 19.64 -23.73 13.72
CA LEU A 64 19.31 -22.44 14.33
C LEU A 64 19.95 -22.24 15.71
N ASP A 65 20.16 -23.34 16.45
CA ASP A 65 20.88 -23.39 17.72
C ASP A 65 22.34 -22.92 17.60
N ILE A 66 22.96 -23.13 16.44
CA ILE A 66 24.29 -22.62 16.10
C ILE A 66 24.19 -21.19 15.55
N LEU A 67 23.29 -20.98 14.58
CA LEU A 67 23.18 -19.72 13.85
C LEU A 67 22.62 -18.55 14.67
N VAL A 68 21.99 -18.79 15.82
CA VAL A 68 21.57 -17.73 16.75
C VAL A 68 22.76 -16.88 17.23
N ASN A 69 23.96 -17.47 17.23
CA ASN A 69 25.23 -16.82 17.59
C ASN A 69 26.07 -16.41 16.36
N ASP A 70 25.51 -16.44 15.15
CA ASP A 70 26.26 -16.17 13.92
C ASP A 70 26.91 -14.78 13.94
N PRO A 71 28.16 -14.61 13.52
CA PRO A 71 28.79 -13.27 13.47
C PRO A 71 28.05 -12.29 12.55
N SER A 72 27.31 -12.78 11.55
CA SER A 72 26.60 -11.98 10.56
C SER A 72 25.19 -11.58 11.04
N GLN A 73 24.96 -10.27 11.18
CA GLN A 73 23.66 -9.69 11.55
C GLN A 73 22.50 -10.17 10.66
N PRO A 74 22.61 -10.25 9.32
CA PRO A 74 21.56 -10.82 8.48
C PRO A 74 21.20 -12.28 8.76
N VAL A 75 22.14 -13.10 9.26
CA VAL A 75 21.88 -14.50 9.61
C VAL A 75 21.08 -14.55 10.91
N ARG A 76 21.54 -13.86 11.97
CA ARG A 76 20.82 -13.78 13.26
C ARG A 76 19.42 -13.19 13.11
N MET A 77 19.25 -12.19 12.24
CA MET A 77 17.94 -11.65 11.90
C MET A 77 17.04 -12.70 11.25
N GLU A 78 17.58 -13.55 10.36
CA GLU A 78 16.80 -14.65 9.77
C GLU A 78 16.44 -15.70 10.82
N VAL A 79 17.31 -15.99 11.79
CA VAL A 79 17.00 -16.85 12.94
C VAL A 79 15.84 -16.27 13.76
N ALA A 80 15.85 -14.97 14.05
CA ALA A 80 14.74 -14.30 14.73
C ALA A 80 13.42 -14.40 13.93
N LYS A 81 13.45 -14.31 12.60
CA LYS A 81 12.25 -14.49 11.75
C LYS A 81 11.64 -15.88 11.87
N GLN A 82 12.44 -16.91 12.12
CA GLN A 82 11.97 -18.27 12.38
C GLN A 82 11.40 -18.44 13.79
N GLY A 83 11.44 -17.38 14.63
CA GLY A 83 10.96 -17.43 16.01
C GLY A 83 11.89 -18.19 16.96
N TYR A 84 13.12 -18.49 16.54
CA TYR A 84 14.09 -19.23 17.34
C TYR A 84 15.01 -18.30 18.13
N GLY A 85 15.37 -18.69 19.36
CA GLY A 85 16.37 -17.99 20.18
C GLY A 85 16.00 -16.54 20.54
N LEU A 86 14.71 -16.20 20.56
CA LEU A 86 14.24 -14.84 20.79
C LEU A 86 14.63 -14.30 22.18
N ASP A 87 14.70 -15.18 23.17
CA ASP A 87 15.18 -14.92 24.53
C ASP A 87 16.65 -14.46 24.58
N GLN A 88 17.46 -14.95 23.65
CA GLN A 88 18.82 -14.50 23.44
C GLN A 88 18.85 -13.23 22.56
N LEU A 89 18.21 -13.27 21.38
CA LEU A 89 18.27 -12.23 20.35
C LEU A 89 17.60 -10.91 20.77
N ILE A 90 16.78 -10.90 21.81
CA ILE A 90 16.29 -9.65 22.44
C ILE A 90 17.43 -8.75 22.94
N ASN A 91 18.61 -9.33 23.20
CA ASN A 91 19.82 -8.62 23.60
C ASN A 91 20.79 -8.35 22.44
N ASP A 92 20.42 -8.66 21.19
CA ASP A 92 21.34 -8.55 20.06
C ASP A 92 21.89 -7.12 19.97
N PRO A 93 23.21 -6.92 19.74
CA PRO A 93 23.78 -5.58 19.60
C PRO A 93 23.13 -4.79 18.45
N GLU A 94 22.66 -5.47 17.42
CA GLU A 94 22.11 -4.85 16.21
C GLU A 94 20.60 -4.68 16.32
N TRP A 95 20.13 -3.43 16.29
CA TRP A 95 18.71 -3.10 16.41
C TRP A 95 17.81 -3.78 15.37
N PRO A 96 18.22 -4.08 14.12
CA PRO A 96 17.34 -4.78 13.18
C PRO A 96 16.94 -6.17 13.66
N VAL A 97 17.82 -6.86 14.40
CA VAL A 97 17.54 -8.17 15.00
C VAL A 97 16.55 -8.00 16.14
N ARG A 98 16.77 -7.04 17.05
CA ARG A 98 15.85 -6.74 18.16
C ARG A 98 14.46 -6.30 17.67
N ALA A 99 14.40 -5.52 16.58
CA ALA A 99 13.15 -5.13 15.94
C ALA A 99 12.42 -6.36 15.38
N GLU A 100 13.14 -7.35 14.85
CA GLU A 100 12.53 -8.61 14.42
C GLU A 100 12.00 -9.43 15.60
N VAL A 101 12.71 -9.46 16.74
CA VAL A 101 12.20 -10.05 17.99
C VAL A 101 10.89 -9.38 18.42
N ALA A 102 10.80 -8.04 18.38
CA ALA A 102 9.56 -7.33 18.65
C ALA A 102 8.43 -7.68 17.65
N LYS A 103 8.75 -7.88 16.36
CA LYS A 103 7.75 -8.32 15.36
C LYS A 103 7.19 -9.71 15.64
N GLN A 104 7.97 -10.60 16.27
CA GLN A 104 7.51 -11.89 16.75
C GLN A 104 6.64 -11.79 18.02
N GLY A 105 6.44 -10.59 18.56
CA GLY A 105 5.67 -10.36 19.78
C GLY A 105 6.40 -10.76 21.06
N TYR A 106 7.70 -11.04 20.99
CA TYR A 106 8.48 -11.51 22.13
C TYR A 106 9.15 -10.34 22.87
N GLY A 107 9.09 -10.37 24.21
CA GLY A 107 9.83 -9.44 25.08
C GLY A 107 9.48 -7.96 24.92
N LEU A 108 8.24 -7.67 24.54
CA LEU A 108 7.75 -6.32 24.27
C LEU A 108 7.82 -5.40 25.51
N ASP A 109 7.68 -5.97 26.72
CA ASP A 109 7.83 -5.29 28.01
C ASP A 109 9.22 -4.67 28.20
N ARG A 110 10.24 -5.28 27.61
CA ARG A 110 11.60 -4.76 27.59
C ARG A 110 11.86 -3.86 26.39
N LEU A 111 11.47 -4.31 25.20
CA LEU A 111 11.76 -3.62 23.93
C LEU A 111 11.00 -2.29 23.78
N ILE A 112 9.97 -2.05 24.58
CA ILE A 112 9.28 -0.75 24.66
C ILE A 112 10.21 0.40 25.06
N ASN A 113 11.30 0.11 25.77
CA ASN A 113 12.31 1.09 26.19
C ASN A 113 13.61 0.96 25.39
N ASP A 114 13.59 0.28 24.23
CA ASP A 114 14.78 0.17 23.38
C ASP A 114 15.27 1.56 22.98
N SER A 115 16.59 1.73 22.88
CA SER A 115 17.18 3.01 22.46
C SER A 115 16.75 3.37 21.04
N GLU A 116 16.55 2.37 20.18
CA GLU A 116 16.20 2.60 18.78
C GLU A 116 14.70 2.64 18.53
N TRP A 117 14.27 3.77 17.95
CA TRP A 117 12.87 4.05 17.68
C TRP A 117 12.24 3.01 16.75
N MET A 118 12.99 2.40 15.82
CA MET A 118 12.49 1.36 14.93
C MET A 118 12.09 0.08 15.69
N VAL A 119 12.76 -0.22 16.80
CA VAL A 119 12.37 -1.32 17.69
C VAL A 119 11.11 -0.95 18.45
N ARG A 120 11.03 0.26 19.02
CA ARG A 120 9.82 0.76 19.71
C ARG A 120 8.62 0.89 18.77
N GLU A 121 8.83 1.24 17.50
CA GLU A 121 7.80 1.26 16.46
C GLU A 121 7.27 -0.16 16.20
N ALA A 122 8.15 -1.17 16.16
CA ALA A 122 7.73 -2.57 16.06
C ALA A 122 6.88 -2.99 17.28
N VAL A 123 7.21 -2.52 18.48
CA VAL A 123 6.39 -2.73 19.69
C VAL A 123 5.01 -2.06 19.55
N ALA A 124 4.94 -0.81 19.07
CA ALA A 124 3.67 -0.13 18.81
C ALA A 124 2.83 -0.87 17.75
N LYS A 125 3.47 -1.44 16.72
CA LYS A 125 2.80 -2.26 15.70
C LYS A 125 2.20 -3.55 16.26
N GLN A 126 2.69 -4.06 17.38
CA GLN A 126 2.08 -5.18 18.13
C GLN A 126 0.92 -4.75 19.02
N GLY A 127 0.61 -3.45 19.12
CA GLY A 127 -0.43 -2.94 20.01
C GLY A 127 -0.06 -2.98 21.50
N TYR A 128 1.22 -3.20 21.82
CA TYR A 128 1.67 -3.37 23.20
C TYR A 128 1.93 -2.01 23.87
N ARG A 129 1.30 -1.80 25.03
CA ARG A 129 1.49 -0.61 25.89
C ARG A 129 1.47 0.72 25.14
N LEU A 130 0.47 0.86 24.27
CA LEU A 130 0.23 2.09 23.51
C LEU A 130 -0.02 3.30 24.42
N ASP A 131 -0.45 3.09 25.67
CA ASP A 131 -0.56 4.10 26.73
C ASP A 131 0.77 4.81 27.04
N ILE A 132 1.90 4.11 26.85
CA ILE A 132 3.24 4.68 26.98
C ILE A 132 3.68 5.30 25.65
N LEU A 133 3.59 4.52 24.56
CA LEU A 133 4.15 4.88 23.25
C LEU A 133 3.45 6.07 22.58
N ILE A 134 2.25 6.44 23.02
CA ILE A 134 1.55 7.65 22.57
C ILE A 134 2.35 8.93 22.82
N ARG A 135 3.29 8.91 23.77
CA ARG A 135 4.20 10.03 24.09
C ARG A 135 5.65 9.76 23.70
N ASP A 136 5.90 8.77 22.83
CA ASP A 136 7.25 8.49 22.37
C ASP A 136 7.88 9.75 21.73
N PRO A 137 9.17 10.04 21.96
CA PRO A 137 9.83 11.18 21.33
C PRO A 137 9.81 11.10 19.80
N ASP A 138 9.81 9.91 19.22
CA ASP A 138 9.83 9.71 17.76
C ASP A 138 8.41 9.70 17.17
N GLU A 139 8.19 10.53 16.15
CA GLU A 139 6.89 10.63 15.47
C GLU A 139 6.48 9.33 14.76
N SER A 140 7.41 8.48 14.34
CA SER A 140 7.09 7.23 13.64
C SER A 140 6.44 6.24 14.60
N VAL A 141 6.90 6.23 15.85
CA VAL A 141 6.30 5.44 16.93
C VAL A 141 4.90 5.97 17.25
N ARG A 142 4.74 7.28 17.46
CA ARG A 142 3.41 7.89 17.70
C ARG A 142 2.45 7.69 16.53
N LYS A 143 2.94 7.74 15.29
CA LYS A 143 2.17 7.41 14.08
C LYS A 143 1.74 5.95 14.06
N ALA A 144 2.59 5.02 14.49
CA ALA A 144 2.22 3.62 14.62
C ALA A 144 1.12 3.44 15.69
N VAL A 145 1.17 4.18 16.80
CA VAL A 145 0.09 4.22 17.80
C VAL A 145 -1.23 4.72 17.20
N ALA A 146 -1.21 5.84 16.45
CA ALA A 146 -2.42 6.34 15.75
C ALA A 146 -2.99 5.31 14.75
N LYS A 147 -2.13 4.56 14.06
CA LYS A 147 -2.56 3.49 13.14
C LYS A 147 -3.26 2.33 13.84
N GLN A 148 -2.99 2.10 15.14
CA GLN A 148 -3.74 1.15 15.97
C GLN A 148 -5.10 1.69 16.43
N GLY A 149 -5.45 2.94 16.09
CA GLY A 149 -6.68 3.58 16.56
C GLY A 149 -6.65 3.97 18.04
N TYR A 150 -5.48 3.91 18.69
CA TYR A 150 -5.34 4.23 20.11
C TYR A 150 -4.96 5.70 20.31
N GLY A 151 -5.55 6.34 21.33
CA GLY A 151 -5.12 7.66 21.79
C GLY A 151 -5.32 8.79 20.77
N LEU A 152 -6.29 8.62 19.86
CA LEU A 152 -6.53 9.57 18.77
C LEU A 152 -6.96 10.96 19.28
N ASP A 153 -7.56 11.03 20.47
CA ASP A 153 -7.93 12.26 21.18
C ASP A 153 -6.70 13.11 21.57
N VAL A 154 -5.57 12.46 21.83
CA VAL A 154 -4.29 13.14 22.07
C VAL A 154 -3.58 13.42 20.74
N LEU A 155 -3.50 12.41 19.86
CA LEU A 155 -2.70 12.47 18.63
C LEU A 155 -3.30 13.37 17.54
N VAL A 156 -4.59 13.73 17.63
CA VAL A 156 -5.21 14.75 16.75
C VAL A 156 -4.51 16.10 16.89
N HIS A 157 -3.84 16.36 18.02
CA HIS A 157 -3.08 17.56 18.30
C HIS A 157 -1.56 17.36 18.21
N ASP A 158 -1.09 16.24 17.64
CA ASP A 158 0.34 15.95 17.52
C ASP A 158 1.04 17.05 16.71
N PRO A 159 2.24 17.52 17.10
CA PRO A 159 2.96 18.51 16.31
C PRO A 159 3.32 18.04 14.90
N ASN A 160 3.50 16.73 14.69
CA ASN A 160 3.90 16.16 13.41
C ASN A 160 2.68 15.89 12.50
N VAL A 161 2.74 16.44 11.28
CA VAL A 161 1.67 16.30 10.27
C VAL A 161 1.38 14.84 9.90
N TYR A 162 2.38 13.95 9.88
CA TYR A 162 2.19 12.56 9.51
C TYR A 162 1.53 11.72 10.60
N VAL A 163 1.60 12.16 11.86
CA VAL A 163 0.83 11.57 12.96
C VAL A 163 -0.63 12.02 12.84
N ARG A 164 -0.88 13.31 12.62
CA ARG A 164 -2.24 13.82 12.39
C ARG A 164 -2.90 13.22 11.15
N ASP A 165 -2.16 12.98 10.06
CA ASP A 165 -2.65 12.24 8.88
C ASP A 165 -3.07 10.81 9.23
N ALA A 166 -2.33 10.12 10.11
CA ALA A 166 -2.76 8.81 10.59
C ALA A 166 -4.07 8.89 11.39
N VAL A 167 -4.30 9.97 12.13
CA VAL A 167 -5.59 10.24 12.81
C VAL A 167 -6.71 10.53 11.79
N VAL A 168 -6.44 11.36 10.77
CA VAL A 168 -7.38 11.61 9.65
C VAL A 168 -7.80 10.28 9.03
N LYS A 169 -6.85 9.37 8.74
CA LYS A 169 -7.13 8.05 8.14
C LYS A 169 -7.99 7.13 8.99
N GLN A 170 -8.09 7.38 10.30
CA GLN A 170 -9.03 6.69 11.20
C GLN A 170 -10.44 7.32 11.19
N GLY A 171 -10.64 8.42 10.47
CA GLY A 171 -11.89 9.19 10.47
C GLY A 171 -12.17 9.89 11.82
N TYR A 172 -11.17 10.02 12.68
CA TYR A 172 -11.35 10.52 14.04
C TYR A 172 -11.22 12.04 14.11
N ARG A 173 -12.20 12.70 14.73
CA ARG A 173 -12.26 14.16 14.94
C ARG A 173 -11.94 14.98 13.69
N LEU A 174 -12.53 14.58 12.56
CA LEU A 174 -12.46 15.35 11.31
C LEU A 174 -13.03 16.77 11.47
N ASP A 175 -13.90 17.01 12.46
CA ASP A 175 -14.37 18.33 12.89
C ASP A 175 -13.25 19.25 13.38
N ILE A 176 -12.20 18.70 13.99
CA ILE A 176 -10.99 19.47 14.35
C ILE A 176 -10.09 19.60 13.13
N LEU A 177 -9.82 18.48 12.44
CA LEU A 177 -8.78 18.40 11.40
C LEU A 177 -9.16 19.18 10.12
N MET A 178 -10.44 19.46 9.88
CA MET A 178 -10.85 20.39 8.81
C MET A 178 -10.38 21.84 9.04
N HIS A 179 -9.88 22.16 10.24
CA HIS A 179 -9.25 23.43 10.57
C HIS A 179 -7.74 23.30 10.82
N ASP A 180 -7.12 22.18 10.44
CA ASP A 180 -5.70 21.95 10.64
C ASP A 180 -4.86 23.05 9.97
N PRO A 181 -3.76 23.52 10.58
CA PRO A 181 -2.88 24.50 9.96
C PRO A 181 -2.30 24.01 8.61
N SER A 182 -2.12 22.69 8.45
CA SER A 182 -1.63 22.10 7.20
C SER A 182 -2.76 21.92 6.18
N SER A 183 -2.62 22.52 4.99
CA SER A 183 -3.56 22.27 3.89
C SER A 183 -3.57 20.81 3.42
N TYR A 184 -2.46 20.09 3.59
CA TYR A 184 -2.41 18.64 3.34
C TYR A 184 -3.43 17.89 4.20
N ILE A 185 -3.51 18.18 5.50
CA ILE A 185 -4.48 17.55 6.40
C ILE A 185 -5.91 17.94 6.01
N ARG A 186 -6.17 19.23 5.76
CA ARG A 186 -7.51 19.68 5.34
C ARG A 186 -7.95 19.04 4.02
N MET A 187 -7.04 18.85 3.07
CA MET A 187 -7.27 18.11 1.83
C MET A 187 -7.58 16.63 2.11
N GLU A 188 -6.84 15.96 2.99
CA GLU A 188 -7.14 14.57 3.38
C GLU A 188 -8.51 14.44 4.09
N VAL A 189 -8.95 15.47 4.80
CA VAL A 189 -10.32 15.54 5.34
C VAL A 189 -11.36 15.69 4.22
N ALA A 190 -11.12 16.58 3.25
CA ALA A 190 -11.98 16.72 2.06
C ALA A 190 -12.06 15.43 1.24
N LYS A 191 -10.96 14.67 1.14
CA LYS A 191 -10.92 13.33 0.53
C LYS A 191 -11.82 12.30 1.21
N GLN A 192 -12.25 12.55 2.44
CA GLN A 192 -13.24 11.70 3.11
C GLN A 192 -14.67 12.21 2.94
N GLY A 193 -14.86 13.29 2.18
CA GLY A 193 -16.15 13.95 2.01
C GLY A 193 -16.63 14.70 3.26
N TYR A 194 -15.77 14.88 4.26
CA TYR A 194 -16.12 15.58 5.49
C TYR A 194 -15.84 17.08 5.38
N GLY A 195 -16.68 17.91 6.01
CA GLY A 195 -16.43 19.36 6.10
C GLY A 195 -16.52 20.14 4.78
N LEU A 196 -16.97 19.53 3.68
CA LEU A 196 -16.96 20.14 2.33
C LEU A 196 -17.64 21.53 2.28
N LYS A 197 -18.73 21.72 3.04
CA LYS A 197 -19.43 23.01 3.17
C LYS A 197 -18.50 24.14 3.62
N GLN A 198 -17.54 23.84 4.48
CA GLN A 198 -16.56 24.81 4.93
C GLN A 198 -15.35 24.85 4.00
N LEU A 199 -14.83 23.68 3.61
CA LEU A 199 -13.62 23.54 2.82
C LEU A 199 -13.76 24.07 1.37
N VAL A 200 -14.99 24.27 0.87
CA VAL A 200 -15.23 24.97 -0.41
C VAL A 200 -14.66 26.40 -0.42
N ASN A 201 -14.49 27.01 0.76
CA ASN A 201 -13.88 28.34 0.95
C ASN A 201 -12.45 28.27 1.50
N ASP A 202 -11.78 27.12 1.41
CA ASP A 202 -10.42 26.97 1.95
C ASP A 202 -9.44 27.96 1.28
N PRO A 203 -8.53 28.59 2.03
CA PRO A 203 -7.53 29.47 1.43
C PRO A 203 -6.63 28.75 0.41
N ASP A 204 -6.37 27.46 0.59
CA ASP A 204 -5.55 26.66 -0.32
C ASP A 204 -6.39 26.08 -1.46
N TYR A 205 -6.01 26.39 -2.70
CA TYR A 205 -6.75 25.95 -3.89
C TYR A 205 -6.71 24.42 -4.07
N THR A 206 -5.73 23.72 -3.51
CA THR A 206 -5.65 22.25 -3.60
C THR A 206 -6.76 21.59 -2.79
N VAL A 207 -7.13 22.19 -1.65
CA VAL A 207 -8.28 21.76 -0.84
C VAL A 207 -9.58 22.06 -1.59
N ARG A 208 -9.74 23.27 -2.14
CA ARG A 208 -10.92 23.61 -2.96
C ARG A 208 -11.06 22.73 -4.20
N ALA A 209 -9.95 22.36 -4.84
CA ALA A 209 -9.93 21.44 -5.96
C ALA A 209 -10.40 20.04 -5.54
N GLU A 210 -9.97 19.52 -4.40
CA GLU A 210 -10.50 18.25 -3.86
C GLU A 210 -12.01 18.36 -3.55
N VAL A 211 -12.48 19.49 -3.03
CA VAL A 211 -13.91 19.72 -2.81
C VAL A 211 -14.70 19.65 -4.13
N ALA A 212 -14.17 20.27 -5.20
CA ALA A 212 -14.74 20.14 -6.55
C ALA A 212 -14.67 18.69 -7.06
N ASP A 213 -13.58 17.96 -6.80
CA ASP A 213 -13.43 16.56 -7.22
C ASP A 213 -14.48 15.65 -6.55
N ARG A 214 -14.93 16.03 -5.33
CA ARG A 214 -16.07 15.41 -4.63
C ARG A 214 -17.43 15.82 -5.16
N GLY A 215 -17.49 16.65 -6.19
CA GLY A 215 -18.72 17.15 -6.79
C GLY A 215 -19.49 18.13 -5.89
N TYR A 216 -18.84 18.69 -4.86
CA TYR A 216 -19.48 19.62 -3.93
C TYR A 216 -19.16 21.08 -4.28
N GLY A 217 -20.16 21.97 -4.14
CA GLY A 217 -19.96 23.41 -4.32
C GLY A 217 -19.55 23.83 -5.74
N LEU A 218 -19.84 23.01 -6.76
CA LEU A 218 -19.44 23.27 -8.14
C LEU A 218 -20.05 24.58 -8.68
N ASP A 219 -21.24 24.94 -8.23
CA ASP A 219 -21.92 26.21 -8.50
C ASP A 219 -21.14 27.43 -8.02
N GLN A 220 -20.40 27.29 -6.93
CA GLN A 220 -19.48 28.31 -6.43
C GLN A 220 -18.11 28.21 -7.13
N LEU A 221 -17.55 27.01 -7.21
CA LEU A 221 -16.17 26.76 -7.66
C LEU A 221 -15.99 26.92 -9.18
N VAL A 222 -17.07 26.95 -9.98
CA VAL A 222 -17.02 27.34 -11.40
C VAL A 222 -16.45 28.75 -11.59
N HIS A 223 -16.52 29.60 -10.56
CA HIS A 223 -15.96 30.96 -10.53
C HIS A 223 -14.69 31.07 -9.69
N ASP A 224 -14.06 29.94 -9.32
CA ASP A 224 -12.85 29.96 -8.49
C ASP A 224 -11.74 30.80 -9.16
N PRO A 225 -10.99 31.63 -8.42
CA PRO A 225 -9.88 32.38 -8.99
C PRO A 225 -8.80 31.49 -9.63
N GLU A 226 -8.60 30.29 -9.08
CA GLU A 226 -7.58 29.35 -9.56
C GLU A 226 -8.11 28.51 -10.73
N ALA A 227 -7.41 28.55 -11.86
CA ALA A 227 -7.81 27.84 -13.07
C ALA A 227 -7.81 26.32 -12.86
N PHE A 228 -6.91 25.79 -12.02
CA PHE A 228 -6.89 24.37 -11.70
C PHE A 228 -8.20 23.90 -11.05
N VAL A 229 -8.78 24.69 -10.15
CA VAL A 229 -10.08 24.37 -9.54
C VAL A 229 -11.18 24.36 -10.61
N ARG A 230 -11.21 25.36 -11.48
CA ARG A 230 -12.19 25.43 -12.59
C ARG A 230 -12.02 24.28 -13.60
N ILE A 231 -10.81 23.78 -13.84
CA ILE A 231 -10.55 22.55 -14.61
C ILE A 231 -11.22 21.36 -13.94
N VAL A 232 -11.07 21.19 -12.62
CA VAL A 232 -11.73 20.09 -11.89
C VAL A 232 -13.25 20.20 -11.98
N VAL A 233 -13.81 21.42 -11.88
CA VAL A 233 -15.26 21.65 -12.08
C VAL A 233 -15.70 21.24 -13.49
N ALA A 234 -14.97 21.65 -14.54
CA ALA A 234 -15.24 21.21 -15.91
C ALA A 234 -15.16 19.68 -16.03
N ARG A 235 -14.18 19.03 -15.40
CA ARG A 235 -14.01 17.58 -15.42
C ARG A 235 -15.20 16.83 -14.82
N GLN A 236 -15.88 17.43 -13.84
CA GLN A 236 -17.14 16.92 -13.28
C GLN A 236 -18.34 17.11 -14.22
N GLY A 237 -18.14 17.72 -15.39
CA GLY A 237 -19.19 18.01 -16.37
C GLY A 237 -20.10 19.18 -15.95
N TYR A 238 -19.71 19.96 -14.94
CA TYR A 238 -20.50 21.05 -14.41
C TYR A 238 -20.09 22.41 -15.00
N GLY A 239 -21.07 23.30 -15.22
CA GLY A 239 -20.81 24.68 -15.65
C GLY A 239 -20.14 24.83 -17.03
N LEU A 240 -20.20 23.80 -17.88
CA LEU A 240 -19.51 23.78 -19.18
C LEU A 240 -19.97 24.91 -20.12
N ASP A 241 -21.23 25.32 -20.02
CA ASP A 241 -21.83 26.45 -20.73
C ASP A 241 -21.17 27.80 -20.37
N GLN A 242 -20.67 27.92 -19.15
CA GLN A 242 -19.92 29.08 -18.67
C GLN A 242 -18.43 28.94 -18.99
N LEU A 243 -17.84 27.79 -18.64
CA LEU A 243 -16.41 27.50 -18.74
C LEU A 243 -15.91 27.41 -20.20
N ILE A 244 -16.79 27.22 -21.18
CA ILE A 244 -16.44 27.32 -22.60
C ILE A 244 -15.90 28.70 -22.99
N ASN A 245 -16.15 29.73 -22.19
CA ASN A 245 -15.64 31.10 -22.36
C ASN A 245 -14.51 31.45 -21.37
N ASP A 246 -14.00 30.48 -20.61
CA ASP A 246 -12.99 30.75 -19.59
C ASP A 246 -11.76 31.45 -20.19
N PRO A 247 -11.15 32.45 -19.53
CA PRO A 247 -9.96 33.12 -20.05
C PRO A 247 -8.78 32.15 -20.25
N VAL A 248 -8.70 31.07 -19.46
CA VAL A 248 -7.60 30.10 -19.49
C VAL A 248 -7.90 28.97 -20.47
N ALA A 249 -7.03 28.81 -21.47
CA ALA A 249 -7.18 27.80 -22.51
C ALA A 249 -7.27 26.36 -21.97
N ALA A 250 -6.57 26.04 -20.87
CA ALA A 250 -6.62 24.71 -20.25
C ALA A 250 -8.03 24.36 -19.71
N VAL A 251 -8.76 25.35 -19.19
CA VAL A 251 -10.16 25.16 -18.75
C VAL A 251 -11.05 24.87 -19.96
N ARG A 252 -10.95 25.69 -21.01
CA ARG A 252 -11.70 25.47 -22.27
C ARG A 252 -11.36 24.15 -22.95
N MET A 253 -10.10 23.71 -22.86
CA MET A 253 -9.67 22.40 -23.34
C MET A 253 -10.36 21.27 -22.56
N GLU A 254 -10.48 21.36 -21.23
CA GLU A 254 -11.22 20.38 -20.44
C GLU A 254 -12.71 20.36 -20.84
N VAL A 255 -13.32 21.52 -21.12
CA VAL A 255 -14.69 21.59 -21.68
C VAL A 255 -14.80 20.82 -23.02
N ALA A 256 -13.82 20.97 -23.91
CA ALA A 256 -13.75 20.15 -25.13
C ALA A 256 -13.58 18.66 -24.80
N MET A 257 -12.78 18.30 -23.79
CA MET A 257 -12.61 16.90 -23.36
C MET A 257 -13.92 16.26 -22.88
N GLN A 258 -14.82 17.05 -22.29
CA GLN A 258 -16.17 16.64 -21.92
C GLN A 258 -17.17 16.59 -23.11
N ASN A 259 -16.68 16.71 -24.35
CA ASN A 259 -17.48 16.74 -25.57
C ASN A 259 -18.52 17.87 -25.62
N TYR A 260 -18.31 18.96 -24.89
CA TYR A 260 -19.26 20.06 -24.82
C TYR A 260 -18.85 21.22 -25.74
N GLY A 261 -19.81 21.74 -26.50
CA GLY A 261 -19.62 22.95 -27.33
C GLY A 261 -18.51 22.86 -28.38
N LEU A 262 -18.19 21.65 -28.86
CA LEU A 262 -17.07 21.40 -29.78
C LEU A 262 -17.10 22.28 -31.04
N MET A 263 -18.28 22.53 -31.61
CA MET A 263 -18.44 23.38 -32.80
C MET A 263 -18.03 24.83 -32.58
N LYS A 264 -18.06 25.31 -31.34
CA LYS A 264 -17.51 26.62 -30.98
C LYS A 264 -16.00 26.52 -30.78
N LEU A 265 -15.53 25.47 -30.11
CA LEU A 265 -14.13 25.30 -29.71
C LEU A 265 -13.18 24.96 -30.88
N ILE A 266 -13.67 24.48 -32.03
CA ILE A 266 -12.86 24.39 -33.26
C ILE A 266 -12.41 25.76 -33.79
N HIS A 267 -13.02 26.85 -33.31
CA HIS A 267 -12.65 28.22 -33.63
C HIS A 267 -12.00 28.95 -32.44
N ASP A 268 -11.61 28.21 -31.40
CA ASP A 268 -10.96 28.78 -30.21
C ASP A 268 -9.66 29.50 -30.59
N PRO A 269 -9.28 30.62 -29.95
CA PRO A 269 -8.01 31.28 -30.21
C PRO A 269 -6.78 30.39 -29.96
N SER A 270 -6.89 29.45 -29.01
CA SER A 270 -5.82 28.51 -28.67
C SER A 270 -5.79 27.31 -29.60
N THR A 271 -4.63 27.04 -30.21
CA THR A 271 -4.42 25.87 -31.08
C THR A 271 -4.72 24.56 -30.36
N VAL A 272 -4.26 24.39 -29.11
CA VAL A 272 -4.46 23.16 -28.33
C VAL A 272 -5.93 22.88 -28.04
N VAL A 273 -6.75 23.92 -27.88
CA VAL A 273 -8.20 23.77 -27.69
C VAL A 273 -8.87 23.35 -29.00
N ARG A 274 -8.51 24.00 -30.12
CA ARG A 274 -9.02 23.62 -31.46
C ARG A 274 -8.70 22.16 -31.79
N ASP A 275 -7.44 21.76 -31.62
CA ASP A 275 -6.98 20.39 -31.90
C ASP A 275 -7.71 19.36 -31.03
N CYS A 276 -7.93 19.69 -29.75
CA CYS A 276 -8.71 18.85 -28.85
C CYS A 276 -10.17 18.70 -29.34
N ALA A 277 -10.81 19.81 -29.70
CA ALA A 277 -12.18 19.81 -30.18
C ALA A 277 -12.35 19.02 -31.49
N GLU A 278 -11.45 19.22 -32.46
CA GLU A 278 -11.43 18.44 -33.71
C GLU A 278 -11.26 16.95 -33.44
N LYS A 279 -10.35 16.58 -32.54
CA LYS A 279 -10.12 15.18 -32.17
C LYS A 279 -11.37 14.54 -31.56
N GLN A 280 -12.11 15.25 -30.72
CA GLN A 280 -13.35 14.76 -30.12
C GLN A 280 -14.49 14.64 -31.12
N LEU A 281 -14.62 15.59 -32.06
CA LEU A 281 -15.59 15.49 -33.16
C LEU A 281 -15.33 14.26 -34.03
N ARG A 282 -14.07 14.01 -34.42
CA ARG A 282 -13.70 12.83 -35.21
C ARG A 282 -14.02 11.53 -34.47
N LYS A 283 -13.77 11.46 -33.15
CA LYS A 283 -14.12 10.29 -32.34
C LYS A 283 -15.62 10.04 -32.29
N THR A 284 -16.42 11.10 -32.14
CA THR A 284 -17.89 11.03 -32.10
C THR A 284 -18.43 10.50 -33.42
N GLN A 285 -17.97 11.06 -34.55
CA GLN A 285 -18.35 10.59 -35.89
C GLN A 285 -18.04 9.10 -36.11
N ILE A 286 -16.82 8.67 -35.74
CA ILE A 286 -16.42 7.26 -35.86
C ILE A 286 -17.29 6.34 -35.00
N TYR A 287 -17.69 6.79 -33.81
CA TYR A 287 -18.58 6.04 -32.94
C TYR A 287 -19.97 5.88 -33.58
N ASP A 288 -20.54 6.98 -34.08
CA ASP A 288 -21.86 6.99 -34.73
C ASP A 288 -21.88 6.10 -35.98
N ASP A 289 -20.87 6.21 -36.84
CA ASP A 289 -20.72 5.37 -38.04
C ASP A 289 -20.68 3.87 -37.67
N LYS A 290 -19.95 3.51 -36.60
CA LYS A 290 -19.88 2.13 -36.09
C LYS A 290 -21.23 1.63 -35.57
N GLN A 291 -21.97 2.46 -34.82
CA GLN A 291 -23.29 2.10 -34.31
C GLN A 291 -24.29 1.88 -35.45
N GLU A 292 -24.22 2.70 -36.50
CA GLU A 292 -25.06 2.56 -37.67
C GLU A 292 -24.74 1.26 -38.45
N LEU A 293 -23.46 0.91 -38.60
CA LEU A 293 -23.01 -0.36 -39.17
C LEU A 293 -23.49 -1.59 -38.38
N ILE A 294 -23.53 -1.53 -37.05
CA ILE A 294 -24.03 -2.61 -36.19
C ILE A 294 -25.54 -2.80 -36.39
N LYS A 295 -26.32 -1.71 -36.40
CA LYS A 295 -27.78 -1.75 -36.64
C LYS A 295 -28.13 -2.33 -38.02
N ARG A 296 -27.24 -2.21 -39.00
CA ARG A 296 -27.43 -2.71 -40.37
C ARG A 296 -27.06 -4.19 -40.55
N LYS A 297 -26.49 -4.89 -39.55
CA LYS A 297 -26.23 -6.34 -39.66
C LYS A 297 -27.52 -7.16 -39.42
N PRO A 298 -27.95 -8.04 -40.33
CA PRO A 298 -29.12 -8.89 -40.10
C PRO A 298 -28.87 -9.92 -38.99
N GLU A 299 -29.87 -10.18 -38.16
CA GLU A 299 -29.85 -11.29 -37.18
C GLU A 299 -29.67 -12.62 -37.92
N ARG A 300 -28.45 -13.17 -37.89
CA ARG A 300 -28.24 -14.56 -38.32
C ARG A 300 -28.69 -15.48 -37.19
N GLY A 301 -29.88 -16.04 -37.32
CA GLY A 301 -30.23 -17.32 -36.70
C GLY A 301 -31.58 -17.42 -36.01
N ARG A 302 -32.66 -17.52 -36.80
CA ARG A 302 -33.76 -18.45 -36.51
C ARG A 302 -34.13 -19.17 -37.79
N LEU A 303 -33.46 -20.28 -38.06
CA LEU A 303 -34.01 -21.33 -38.92
C LEU A 303 -34.20 -22.56 -38.05
N ARG A 304 -35.44 -23.07 -38.14
CA ARG A 304 -36.05 -24.17 -37.41
C ARG A 304 -35.40 -25.50 -37.74
#